data_AF-A0AAJ1QGN2-F1
#
_entry.id   AF-A0AAJ1QGN2-F1
#
_cell.length_a   1.000
_cell.length_b   1.000
_cell.length_c   1.000
_cell.angle_alpha   90.00
_cell.angle_beta   90.00
_cell.angle_gamma   90.00
#
_symmetry.space_group_name_H-M   'P 1'
#
loop_
_entity.id
_entity.type
_entity.pdbx_description
1 polymer ?
#
loop_
_entity_poly.entity_id
_entity_poly.type
_entity_poly.pdbx_seq_one_letter_code
_entity_poly.pdbx_strand_id
1 'polypeptide(L)'
;MRLYECFGTDATTGNIIKCFFYGFFALINLNYDLAIFLFAAMMIDMAMGVVKAIVLNEKISPRIFMFGFATKLLLLIIPFTVAVLGIALNMNFTWTADLAVRVLLANECLSILANILSVKNRKKVENIDLVTIFIGWIRKTSVSTFERFLNNHKKEE
;
A
#
# COMPACT_ATOMS: atom_id res chain seq x y z
N MET A 1 17.80 13.46 4.08
CA MET A 1 17.92 14.62 3.17
C MET A 1 17.32 15.84 3.87
N ARG A 2 17.98 17.00 3.88
CA ARG A 2 17.62 18.13 4.77
C ARG A 2 16.49 18.98 4.14
N LEU A 3 15.44 19.24 4.91
CA LEU A 3 14.19 19.94 4.52
C LEU A 3 14.38 21.33 3.86
N TYR A 4 15.55 21.97 3.93
CA TYR A 4 15.77 23.33 3.41
C TYR A 4 15.98 23.40 1.90
N GLU A 5 16.34 22.31 1.22
CA GLU A 5 16.49 22.30 -0.26
C GLU A 5 15.16 22.53 -0.98
N CYS A 6 14.06 22.45 -0.24
CA CYS A 6 12.69 22.60 -0.70
C CYS A 6 12.20 24.06 -0.75
N PHE A 7 12.92 24.98 -0.09
CA PHE A 7 12.59 26.42 0.01
C PHE A 7 13.42 27.31 -0.94
N GLY A 8 14.14 26.71 -1.89
CA GLY A 8 14.89 27.44 -2.92
C GLY A 8 13.97 28.20 -3.88
N THR A 9 14.29 29.48 -4.06
CA THR A 9 13.59 30.49 -4.87
C THR A 9 13.41 30.08 -6.33
N ASP A 10 12.21 30.35 -6.86
CA ASP A 10 11.66 30.07 -8.20
C ASP A 10 10.98 28.70 -8.42
N ALA A 11 9.72 28.76 -8.88
CA ALA A 11 8.71 27.69 -9.05
C ALA A 11 7.91 27.31 -7.77
N THR A 12 7.17 28.28 -7.24
CA THR A 12 6.38 28.20 -5.99
C THR A 12 5.41 27.02 -5.93
N THR A 13 4.75 26.62 -7.02
CA THR A 13 3.76 25.52 -7.00
C THR A 13 4.40 24.13 -7.11
N GLY A 14 5.46 23.99 -7.92
CA GLY A 14 6.17 22.72 -8.11
C GLY A 14 6.97 22.31 -6.88
N ASN A 15 7.53 23.28 -6.16
CA ASN A 15 8.27 23.03 -4.93
C ASN A 15 7.33 22.66 -3.78
N ILE A 16 6.17 23.31 -3.62
CA ILE A 16 5.20 22.96 -2.55
C ILE A 16 4.70 21.52 -2.68
N ILE A 17 4.35 21.06 -3.88
CA ILE A 17 3.89 19.68 -4.10
C ILE A 17 4.99 18.69 -3.73
N LYS A 18 6.23 18.93 -4.19
CA LYS A 18 7.38 18.11 -3.82
C LYS A 18 7.60 18.10 -2.31
N CYS A 19 7.56 19.25 -1.64
CA CYS A 19 7.73 19.34 -0.20
C CYS A 19 6.60 18.67 0.57
N PHE A 20 5.36 18.72 0.06
CA PHE A 20 4.24 17.99 0.66
C PHE A 20 4.48 16.48 0.58
N PHE A 21 4.84 15.96 -0.59
CA PHE A 21 5.18 14.54 -0.74
C PHE A 21 6.42 14.14 0.09
N TYR A 22 7.48 14.94 0.08
CA TYR A 22 8.69 14.66 0.86
C TYR A 22 8.46 14.76 2.36
N GLY A 23 7.73 15.78 2.82
CA GLY A 23 7.33 15.94 4.22
C GLY A 23 6.45 14.77 4.67
N PHE A 24 5.55 14.31 3.80
CA PHE A 24 4.70 13.15 4.06
C PHE A 24 5.51 11.86 4.17
N PHE A 25 6.36 11.54 3.17
CA PHE A 25 7.22 10.36 3.22
C PHE A 25 8.20 10.38 4.41
N ALA A 26 8.72 11.55 4.78
CA ALA A 26 9.55 11.72 5.97
C ALA A 26 8.77 11.49 7.28
N LEU A 27 7.51 11.94 7.35
CA LEU A 27 6.62 11.73 8.50
C LEU A 27 6.33 10.24 8.76
N ILE A 28 6.25 9.46 7.69
CA ILE A 28 5.92 8.03 7.75
C ILE A 28 7.18 7.17 7.95
N ASN A 29 8.37 7.76 7.80
CA ASN A 29 9.67 7.08 7.86
C ASN A 29 9.72 5.84 6.95
N LEU A 30 9.15 5.98 5.75
CA LEU A 30 8.98 4.87 4.82
C LEU A 30 10.30 4.61 4.08
N ASN A 31 10.70 3.34 3.99
CA ASN A 31 11.89 2.96 3.22
C ASN A 31 11.63 3.18 1.72
N TYR A 32 12.34 4.15 1.14
CA TYR A 32 12.22 4.53 -0.27
C TYR A 32 12.49 3.36 -1.23
N ASP A 33 13.42 2.46 -0.88
CA ASP A 33 13.75 1.29 -1.72
C ASP A 33 12.55 0.36 -1.83
N LEU A 34 11.83 0.13 -0.72
CA LEU A 34 10.61 -0.69 -0.72
C LEU A 34 9.49 -0.08 -1.56
N ALA A 35 9.37 1.26 -1.56
CA ALA A 35 8.39 1.95 -2.40
C ALA A 35 8.70 1.79 -3.90
N ILE A 36 9.99 1.88 -4.29
CA ILE A 36 10.40 1.61 -5.68
C ILE A 36 10.11 0.16 -6.06
N PHE A 37 10.46 -0.80 -5.20
CA PHE A 37 10.20 -2.22 -5.47
C PHE A 37 8.70 -2.50 -5.60
N LEU A 38 7.87 -1.88 -4.75
CA LEU A 38 6.42 -2.00 -4.84
C LEU A 38 5.89 -1.44 -6.18
N PHE A 39 6.37 -0.27 -6.59
CA PHE A 39 5.99 0.32 -7.87
C PHE A 39 6.41 -0.56 -9.06
N ALA A 40 7.64 -1.06 -9.05
CA ALA A 40 8.13 -1.99 -10.07
C ALA A 40 7.30 -3.29 -10.10
N ALA A 41 6.97 -3.86 -8.93
CA ALA A 41 6.13 -5.05 -8.82
C ALA A 41 4.73 -4.82 -9.40
N MET A 42 4.10 -3.66 -9.13
CA MET A 42 2.80 -3.31 -9.73
C MET A 42 2.84 -3.24 -11.26
N MET A 43 3.92 -2.70 -11.83
CA MET A 43 4.11 -2.63 -13.29
C MET A 43 4.27 -4.03 -13.90
N ILE A 44 5.05 -4.90 -13.25
CA ILE A 44 5.25 -6.29 -13.69
C ILE A 44 3.94 -7.07 -13.57
N ASP A 45 3.23 -6.95 -12.44
CA ASP A 45 1.94 -7.63 -12.24
C ASP A 45 0.92 -7.22 -13.28
N MET A 46 0.85 -5.93 -13.61
CA MET A 46 0.00 -5.40 -14.66
C MET A 46 0.33 -6.01 -16.03
N ALA A 47 1.62 -6.08 -16.39
CA ALA A 47 2.05 -6.72 -17.63
C ALA A 47 1.68 -8.22 -17.65
N MET A 48 1.92 -8.94 -16.54
CA MET A 48 1.59 -10.36 -16.41
C MET A 48 0.08 -10.62 -16.44
N GLY A 49 -0.72 -9.71 -15.88
CA GLY A 49 -2.18 -9.74 -15.97
C GLY A 49 -2.69 -9.64 -17.41
N VAL A 50 -2.07 -8.77 -18.22
CA VAL A 50 -2.38 -8.65 -19.66
C VAL A 50 -1.98 -9.92 -20.40
N VAL A 51 -0.77 -10.44 -20.17
CA VAL A 51 -0.31 -11.70 -20.79
C VAL A 51 -1.27 -12.84 -20.46
N LYS A 52 -1.68 -12.99 -19.20
CA LYS A 52 -2.67 -13.98 -18.76
C LYS A 52 -3.99 -13.84 -19.52
N ALA A 53 -4.53 -12.62 -19.63
CA ALA A 53 -5.80 -12.39 -20.29
C ALA A 53 -5.76 -12.78 -21.79
N ILE A 54 -4.65 -12.47 -22.48
CA ILE A 54 -4.41 -12.91 -23.87
C ILE A 54 -4.39 -14.43 -23.95
N VAL A 55 -3.61 -15.07 -23.08
CA VAL A 55 -3.38 -16.52 -23.07
C VAL A 55 -4.65 -17.33 -22.77
N LEU A 56 -5.57 -16.78 -21.96
CA LEU A 56 -6.84 -17.40 -21.59
C LEU A 56 -8.01 -16.98 -22.49
N ASN A 57 -7.78 -16.18 -23.54
CA ASN A 57 -8.83 -15.59 -24.40
C ASN A 57 -9.92 -14.84 -23.60
N GLU A 58 -9.54 -14.20 -22.48
CA GLU A 58 -10.45 -13.36 -21.72
C GLU A 58 -10.61 -11.99 -22.43
N LYS A 59 -11.81 -11.41 -22.35
CA LYS A 59 -12.06 -10.08 -22.93
C LYS A 59 -11.25 -9.02 -22.19
N ILE A 60 -10.21 -8.49 -22.84
CA ILE A 60 -9.43 -7.38 -22.32
C ILE A 60 -10.28 -6.10 -22.46
N SER A 61 -10.84 -5.65 -21.35
CA SER A 61 -11.50 -4.35 -21.27
C SER A 61 -10.56 -3.33 -20.64
N PRO A 62 -10.27 -2.19 -21.32
CA PRO A 62 -9.46 -1.11 -20.77
C PRO A 62 -10.02 -0.57 -19.44
N ARG A 63 -11.34 -0.66 -19.27
CA ARG A 63 -12.01 -0.28 -18.03
C ARG A 63 -11.56 -1.17 -16.86
N ILE A 64 -11.52 -2.49 -17.06
CA ILE A 64 -11.09 -3.45 -16.02
C ILE A 64 -9.63 -3.19 -15.64
N PHE A 65 -8.78 -2.90 -16.63
CA PHE A 65 -7.37 -2.57 -16.42
C PHE A 65 -7.18 -1.27 -15.61
N MET A 66 -7.89 -0.20 -15.96
CA MET A 66 -7.86 1.06 -15.22
C MET A 66 -8.39 0.90 -13.79
N PHE A 67 -9.47 0.13 -13.59
CA PHE A 67 -9.95 -0.17 -12.24
C PHE A 67 -8.95 -1.00 -11.43
N GLY A 68 -8.28 -1.98 -12.03
CA GLY A 68 -7.23 -2.75 -11.37
C GLY A 68 -6.05 -1.87 -10.92
N PHE A 69 -5.62 -0.96 -11.77
CA PHE A 69 -4.58 0.01 -11.43
C PHE A 69 -5.02 0.98 -10.33
N ALA A 70 -6.21 1.56 -10.45
CA ALA A 70 -6.77 2.46 -9.45
C ALA A 70 -6.90 1.79 -8.08
N THR A 71 -7.35 0.52 -8.04
CA THR A 71 -7.40 -0.25 -6.79
C THR A 71 -6.02 -0.39 -6.16
N LYS A 72 -4.98 -0.74 -6.93
CA LYS A 72 -3.59 -0.83 -6.41
C LYS A 72 -3.09 0.51 -5.85
N LEU A 73 -3.43 1.62 -6.50
CA LEU A 73 -3.15 2.97 -5.98
C LEU A 73 -3.94 3.27 -4.69
N LEU A 74 -5.17 2.81 -4.56
CA LEU A 74 -5.93 2.90 -3.31
C LEU A 74 -5.31 2.04 -2.21
N LEU A 75 -4.74 0.89 -2.53
CA LEU A 75 -4.05 0.05 -1.54
C LEU A 75 -2.81 0.73 -0.95
N LEU A 76 -2.15 1.62 -1.70
CA LEU A 76 -1.09 2.48 -1.17
C LEU A 76 -1.58 3.44 -0.06
N ILE A 77 -2.89 3.70 0.06
CA ILE A 77 -3.48 4.50 1.16
C ILE A 77 -3.41 3.77 2.51
N ILE A 78 -3.21 2.44 2.50
CA ILE A 78 -3.17 1.63 3.72
C ILE A 78 -1.99 1.99 4.64
N PRO A 79 -0.71 1.93 4.21
CA PRO A 79 0.41 2.35 5.07
C PRO A 79 0.25 3.79 5.57
N PHE A 80 -0.35 4.67 4.76
CA PHE A 80 -0.62 6.06 5.14
C PHE A 80 -1.63 6.17 6.28
N THR A 81 -2.76 5.50 6.17
CA THR A 81 -3.80 5.51 7.22
C THR A 81 -3.31 4.88 8.53
N VAL A 82 -2.51 3.81 8.43
CA VAL A 82 -1.86 3.18 9.59
C VAL A 82 -0.89 4.13 10.30
N ALA A 83 -0.05 4.84 9.55
CA ALA A 83 0.91 5.80 10.11
C ALA A 83 0.20 6.96 10.83
N VAL A 84 -0.82 7.54 10.20
CA VAL A 84 -1.62 8.63 10.77
C VAL A 84 -2.33 8.19 12.06
N LEU A 85 -2.86 6.96 12.09
CA LEU A 85 -3.49 6.41 13.28
C LEU A 85 -2.50 6.33 14.47
N GLY A 86 -1.24 5.99 14.21
CA GLY A 86 -0.22 5.92 15.26
C GLY A 86 0.07 7.26 15.87
N ILE A 87 0.21 8.28 15.03
CA ILE A 87 0.38 9.67 15.46
C ILE A 87 -0.83 10.11 16.29
N ALA A 88 -2.05 9.82 15.84
CA ALA A 88 -3.28 10.19 16.54
C ALA A 88 -3.42 9.54 17.93
N LEU A 89 -2.90 8.32 18.10
CA LEU A 89 -2.91 7.59 19.37
C LEU A 89 -1.65 7.81 20.22
N ASN A 90 -0.73 8.69 19.78
CA ASN A 90 0.58 8.90 20.40
C ASN A 90 1.37 7.59 20.58
N MET A 91 1.23 6.66 19.62
CA MET A 91 1.88 5.36 19.57
C MET A 91 2.88 5.31 18.40
N ASN A 92 3.99 4.59 18.57
CA ASN A 92 4.95 4.38 17.49
C ASN A 92 4.46 3.27 16.53
N PHE A 93 3.76 3.64 15.44
CA PHE A 93 3.35 2.73 14.36
C PHE A 93 4.20 2.83 13.08
N THR A 94 5.40 3.39 13.15
CA THR A 94 6.33 3.38 12.00
C THR A 94 6.61 1.95 11.51
N TRP A 95 6.72 0.98 12.43
CA TRP A 95 6.86 -0.44 12.11
C TRP A 95 5.63 -1.02 11.39
N THR A 96 4.42 -0.54 11.72
CA THR A 96 3.18 -1.02 11.10
C THR A 96 3.03 -0.48 9.68
N ALA A 97 3.48 0.75 9.43
CA ALA A 97 3.54 1.31 8.07
C ALA A 97 4.57 0.57 7.20
N ASP A 98 5.76 0.27 7.73
CA ASP A 98 6.76 -0.58 7.04
C ASP A 98 6.20 -1.98 6.74
N LEU A 99 5.53 -2.60 7.71
CA LEU A 99 4.86 -3.89 7.53
C LEU A 99 3.78 -3.82 6.44
N ALA A 100 2.99 -2.75 6.40
CA ALA A 100 1.97 -2.56 5.38
C ALA A 100 2.56 -2.51 3.96
N VAL A 101 3.68 -1.79 3.76
CA VAL A 101 4.38 -1.78 2.47
C VAL A 101 4.90 -3.17 2.09
N ARG A 102 5.48 -3.90 3.05
CA ARG A 102 5.97 -5.28 2.81
C ARG A 102 4.85 -6.25 2.45
N VAL A 103 3.70 -6.15 3.11
CA VAL A 103 2.51 -6.96 2.79
C VAL A 103 1.99 -6.63 1.40
N LEU A 104 1.92 -5.35 1.04
CA LEU A 104 1.54 -4.93 -0.31
C LEU A 104 2.50 -5.51 -1.35
N LEU A 105 3.81 -5.41 -1.13
CA LEU A 105 4.82 -5.97 -2.02
C LEU A 105 4.69 -7.50 -2.14
N ALA A 106 4.47 -8.19 -1.03
CA ALA A 106 4.25 -9.63 -1.03
C ALA A 106 2.99 -10.01 -1.82
N ASN A 107 1.91 -9.23 -1.70
CA ASN A 107 0.67 -9.43 -2.45
C ASN A 107 0.89 -9.29 -3.97
N GLU A 108 1.66 -8.28 -4.39
CA GLU A 108 2.04 -8.10 -5.79
C GLU A 108 2.87 -9.28 -6.31
N CYS A 109 3.86 -9.74 -5.55
CA CYS A 109 4.66 -10.92 -5.91
C CYS A 109 3.80 -12.19 -6.03
N LEU A 110 2.86 -12.42 -5.12
CA LEU A 110 1.94 -13.57 -5.21
C LEU A 110 1.01 -13.46 -6.42
N SER A 111 0.51 -12.27 -6.72
CA SER A 111 -0.30 -12.03 -7.92
C SER A 111 0.49 -12.33 -9.21
N ILE A 112 1.75 -11.92 -9.28
CA ILE A 112 2.65 -12.25 -10.40
C ILE A 112 2.80 -13.77 -10.53
N LEU A 113 3.08 -14.49 -9.44
CA LEU A 113 3.23 -15.94 -9.45
C LEU A 113 1.95 -16.65 -9.92
N ALA A 114 0.79 -16.21 -9.44
CA ALA A 114 -0.50 -16.77 -9.84
C ALA A 114 -0.84 -16.46 -11.31
N ASN A 115 -0.48 -15.28 -11.81
CA ASN A 115 -0.59 -14.94 -13.23
C ASN A 115 0.31 -15.85 -14.09
N ILE A 116 1.57 -16.08 -13.68
CA ILE A 116 2.50 -17.00 -14.35
C ILE A 116 1.96 -18.44 -14.35
N LEU A 117 1.48 -18.93 -13.21
CA LEU A 117 0.89 -20.26 -13.10
C LEU A 117 -0.37 -20.40 -13.96
N SER A 118 -1.19 -19.35 -14.02
CA SER A 118 -2.39 -19.33 -14.87
C SER A 118 -2.04 -19.43 -16.35
N VAL A 119 -0.98 -18.73 -16.77
CA VAL A 119 -0.44 -18.81 -18.14
C VAL A 119 0.08 -20.20 -18.44
N LYS A 120 0.89 -20.76 -17.53
CA LYS A 120 1.50 -22.10 -17.68
C LYS A 120 0.44 -23.20 -17.76
N ASN A 121 -0.55 -23.17 -16.87
CA ASN A 121 -1.55 -24.23 -16.74
C ASN A 121 -2.77 -24.03 -17.65
N ARG A 122 -2.86 -22.88 -18.35
CA ARG A 122 -4.03 -22.47 -19.16
C ARG A 122 -5.35 -22.54 -18.38
N LYS A 123 -5.29 -22.32 -17.07
CA LYS A 123 -6.44 -22.33 -16.15
C LYS A 123 -6.31 -21.16 -15.20
N LYS A 124 -7.42 -20.61 -14.73
CA LYS A 124 -7.43 -19.52 -13.76
C LYS A 124 -6.95 -20.04 -12.40
N VAL A 125 -5.85 -19.50 -11.91
CA VAL A 125 -5.37 -19.71 -10.54
C VAL A 125 -5.89 -18.57 -9.67
N GLU A 126 -6.42 -18.91 -8.50
CA GLU A 126 -6.88 -17.91 -7.54
C GLU A 126 -5.70 -17.23 -6.84
N ASN A 127 -5.83 -15.92 -6.63
CA ASN A 127 -4.85 -15.12 -5.92
C ASN A 127 -5.24 -15.08 -4.44
N ILE A 128 -4.26 -15.25 -3.55
CA ILE A 128 -4.45 -14.99 -2.13
C ILE A 128 -4.38 -13.47 -1.92
N ASP A 129 -5.48 -12.88 -1.47
CA ASP A 129 -5.54 -11.45 -1.14
C ASP A 129 -4.99 -11.20 0.28
N LEU A 130 -3.67 -11.07 0.37
CA LEU A 130 -2.98 -10.79 1.63
C LEU A 130 -3.40 -9.45 2.21
N VAL A 131 -3.78 -8.50 1.36
CA VAL A 131 -4.11 -7.14 1.79
C VAL A 131 -5.42 -7.13 2.55
N THR A 132 -6.44 -7.84 2.07
CA THR A 132 -7.71 -8.00 2.80
C THR A 132 -7.50 -8.63 4.18
N ILE A 133 -6.66 -9.66 4.27
CA ILE A 133 -6.32 -10.31 5.55
C ILE A 133 -5.65 -9.30 6.50
N PHE A 134 -4.70 -8.54 5.98
CA PHE A 134 -3.93 -7.56 6.75
C PHE A 134 -4.78 -6.38 7.25
N ILE A 135 -5.62 -5.79 6.40
CA ILE A 135 -6.57 -4.72 6.81
C ILE A 135 -7.49 -5.24 7.92
N GLY A 136 -8.01 -6.46 7.77
CA GLY A 136 -8.85 -7.09 8.79
C GLY A 136 -8.13 -7.22 10.14
N TRP A 137 -6.86 -7.60 10.12
CA TRP A 137 -6.02 -7.70 11.31
C TRP A 137 -5.75 -6.33 11.96
N ILE A 138 -5.39 -5.31 11.19
CA ILE A 138 -5.19 -3.94 11.70
C ILE A 138 -6.47 -3.45 12.36
N ARG A 139 -7.60 -3.50 11.65
CA ARG A 139 -8.89 -3.01 12.16
C ARG A 139 -9.24 -3.64 13.50
N LYS A 140 -9.13 -4.97 13.61
CA LYS A 140 -9.41 -5.69 14.86
C LYS A 140 -8.47 -5.26 15.98
N THR A 141 -7.17 -5.16 15.68
CA THR A 141 -6.17 -4.72 16.66
C THR A 141 -6.47 -3.30 17.15
N SER A 142 -6.74 -2.36 16.24
CA SER A 142 -7.06 -0.97 16.58
C SER A 142 -8.30 -0.83 17.46
N VAL A 143 -9.40 -1.52 17.11
CA VAL A 143 -10.63 -1.51 17.92
C VAL A 143 -10.36 -2.09 19.31
N SER A 144 -9.66 -3.22 19.39
CA SER A 144 -9.35 -3.86 20.67
C SER A 144 -8.49 -2.99 21.58
N THR A 145 -7.52 -2.26 21.02
CA THR A 145 -6.67 -1.32 21.76
C THR A 145 -7.49 -0.14 22.28
N PHE A 146 -8.40 0.40 21.46
CA PHE A 146 -9.27 1.49 21.85
C PHE A 146 -10.25 1.09 22.97
N GLU A 147 -10.86 -0.10 22.88
CA GLU A 147 -11.73 -0.62 23.94
C GLU A 147 -10.97 -0.82 25.26
N ARG A 148 -9.73 -1.34 25.20
CA ARG A 148 -8.87 -1.46 26.40
C ARG A 148 -8.53 -0.11 27.00
N PHE A 149 -8.23 0.89 26.17
CA PHE A 149 -7.95 2.25 26.62
C PHE A 149 -9.15 2.86 27.36
N LEU A 150 -10.35 2.76 26.79
CA LEU A 150 -11.59 3.23 27.44
C LEU A 150 -11.88 2.50 28.75
N ASN A 151 -11.72 1.18 28.78
CA ASN A 151 -11.98 0.38 29.98
C ASN A 151 -10.98 0.64 31.11
N ASN A 152 -9.74 0.97 30.79
CA ASN A 152 -8.74 1.34 31.80
C ASN A 152 -9.05 2.71 32.41
N HIS A 153 -9.44 3.70 31.59
CA HIS A 153 -9.85 5.01 32.11
C HIS A 153 -11.11 4.96 32.98
N LYS A 154 -12.05 4.06 32.67
CA LYS A 154 -13.28 3.89 33.47
C LYS A 154 -13.06 3.17 34.81
N LYS A 155 -11.88 2.59 35.04
CA LYS A 155 -11.51 1.96 36.33
C LYS A 155 -10.79 2.92 37.29
N GLU A 156 -10.40 4.10 36.82
CA GLU A 156 -9.69 5.12 37.60
C GLU A 156 -10.63 6.20 38.17
N GLU A 157 -11.92 6.19 37.77
CA GLU A 157 -13.04 6.92 38.42
C GLU A 157 -13.78 6.03 39.41
#